data_AF-A0A7V8FGY1-F1
#
_entry.id   AF-A0A7V8FGY1-F1
#
_cell.length_a   1.000
_cell.length_b   1.000
_cell.length_c   1.000
_cell.angle_alpha   90.00
_cell.angle_beta   90.00
_cell.angle_gamma   90.00
#
_symmetry.space_group_name_H-M   'P 1'
#
loop_
_entity.id
_entity.type
_entity.pdbx_description
1 polymer ?
#
loop_
_entity_poly.entity_id
_entity_poly.type
_entity_poly.pdbx_seq_one_letter_code
_entity_poly.pdbx_strand_id
1 'polypeptide(L)'
;MTNAFDLPGFVPAYIRPLFCRGIGPFRWAALSGDPDDIAKTDAKVKELIPDNPHLHRWLDMAAEKIKFQGLPARICWVGLGDRDRLGLAFNEMVANGELKAPVVIGRDHLDSGSVASPNRETEAMADGSDAVSDWPMLNALLNTASGATWVSLHHGGGVGMGFSQHAGMVIVCDGTEAAAKRIGRVLWNDPATGVMRHVDAGYEIAVECAKEKGLDLPWITG
;
A
#
# COMPACT_ATOMS: atom_id res chain seq x y z
N MET A 1 -6.58 9.67 34.49
CA MET A 1 -5.57 8.64 34.19
C MET A 1 -4.32 9.36 33.71
N THR A 2 -3.16 9.15 34.33
CA THR A 2 -1.90 9.82 33.98
C THR A 2 -0.91 8.91 33.23
N ASN A 3 -1.18 7.61 33.17
CA ASN A 3 -0.28 6.56 32.68
C ASN A 3 -0.89 5.72 31.54
N ALA A 4 -1.79 6.31 30.77
CA ALA A 4 -2.52 5.59 29.71
C ALA A 4 -1.62 5.19 28.52
N PHE A 5 -0.49 5.88 28.32
CA PHE A 5 0.45 5.67 27.22
C PHE A 5 1.67 4.81 27.63
N ASP A 6 1.63 4.17 28.79
CA ASP A 6 2.67 3.22 29.21
C ASP A 6 2.69 1.96 28.32
N LEU A 7 1.59 1.70 27.59
CA LEU A 7 1.50 0.67 26.56
C LEU A 7 1.59 1.31 25.18
N PRO A 8 2.55 0.93 24.33
CA PRO A 8 2.74 1.56 23.02
C PRO A 8 1.67 1.10 22.02
N GLY A 9 1.43 1.92 21.00
CA GLY A 9 0.66 1.51 19.84
C GLY A 9 1.31 0.37 19.06
N PHE A 10 0.48 -0.38 18.32
CA PHE A 10 0.94 -1.55 17.57
C PHE A 10 1.90 -1.20 16.40
N VAL A 11 1.83 0.03 15.87
CA VAL A 11 2.70 0.44 14.75
C VAL A 11 4.15 0.64 15.18
N PRO A 12 4.47 1.48 16.19
CA PRO A 12 5.83 1.55 16.69
C PRO A 12 6.34 0.21 17.22
N ALA A 13 5.47 -0.61 17.80
CA ALA A 13 5.87 -1.90 18.38
C ALA A 13 6.16 -3.00 17.33
N TYR A 14 5.42 -3.06 16.22
CA TYR A 14 5.46 -4.23 15.31
C TYR A 14 5.46 -3.91 13.82
N ILE A 15 4.74 -2.86 13.38
CA ILE A 15 4.42 -2.67 11.95
C ILE A 15 5.41 -1.74 11.25
N ARG A 16 6.03 -0.78 11.95
CA ARG A 16 6.89 0.23 11.33
C ARG A 16 8.01 -0.32 10.45
N PRO A 17 8.69 -1.44 10.79
CA PRO A 17 9.68 -2.04 9.90
C PRO A 17 9.11 -2.45 8.53
N LEU A 18 7.83 -2.84 8.46
CA LEU A 18 7.14 -3.12 7.20
C LEU A 18 6.93 -1.83 6.39
N PHE A 19 6.48 -0.75 7.04
CA PHE A 19 6.30 0.55 6.40
C PHE A 19 7.59 1.15 5.86
N CYS A 20 8.74 0.92 6.53
CA CYS A 20 10.04 1.34 6.03
C CYS A 20 10.38 0.74 4.65
N ARG A 21 9.76 -0.39 4.28
CA ARG A 21 9.92 -1.03 2.96
C ARG A 21 8.70 -0.82 2.04
N GLY A 22 7.81 0.11 2.39
CA GLY A 22 6.56 0.38 1.67
C GLY A 22 5.53 -0.75 1.77
N ILE A 23 5.75 -1.74 2.64
CA ILE A 23 4.84 -2.89 2.81
C ILE A 23 3.64 -2.43 3.62
N GLY A 24 2.44 -2.61 3.06
CA GLY A 24 1.19 -2.17 3.69
C GLY A 24 -0.02 -2.90 3.14
N PRO A 25 -1.25 -2.50 3.51
CA PRO A 25 -2.48 -3.26 3.26
C PRO A 25 -3.01 -3.12 1.82
N PHE A 26 -2.16 -3.46 0.86
CA PHE A 26 -2.46 -3.55 -0.57
C PHE A 26 -3.55 -4.59 -0.83
N ARG A 27 -4.55 -4.22 -1.63
CA ARG A 27 -5.73 -5.04 -1.88
C ARG A 27 -6.25 -4.85 -3.29
N TRP A 28 -7.01 -5.83 -3.75
CA TRP A 28 -7.75 -5.73 -5.00
C TRP A 28 -9.12 -6.40 -4.90
N ALA A 29 -10.03 -6.03 -5.80
CA ALA A 29 -11.34 -6.65 -5.94
C ALA A 29 -11.67 -6.92 -7.42
N ALA A 30 -12.31 -8.05 -7.68
CA ALA A 30 -12.73 -8.45 -9.01
C ALA A 30 -14.10 -7.83 -9.34
N LEU A 31 -14.16 -6.95 -10.35
CA LEU A 31 -15.42 -6.31 -10.74
C LEU A 31 -16.39 -7.25 -11.46
N SER A 32 -15.92 -8.43 -11.88
CA SER A 32 -16.75 -9.50 -12.41
C SER A 32 -17.74 -10.06 -11.38
N GLY A 33 -17.41 -9.93 -10.09
CA GLY A 33 -18.11 -10.63 -9.01
C GLY A 33 -17.76 -12.12 -8.92
N ASP A 34 -16.84 -12.62 -9.74
CA ASP A 34 -16.51 -14.04 -9.81
C ASP A 34 -15.30 -14.38 -8.92
N PRO A 35 -15.43 -15.29 -7.95
CA PRO A 35 -14.33 -15.66 -7.04
C PRO A 35 -13.16 -16.34 -7.74
N ASP A 36 -13.36 -16.92 -8.92
CA ASP A 36 -12.30 -17.53 -9.74
C ASP A 36 -11.25 -16.49 -10.18
N ASP A 37 -11.66 -15.24 -10.41
CA ASP A 37 -10.71 -14.16 -10.73
C ASP A 37 -9.75 -13.92 -9.55
N ILE A 38 -10.25 -13.99 -8.30
CA ILE A 38 -9.38 -13.89 -7.12
C ILE A 38 -8.45 -15.10 -7.01
N ALA A 39 -8.94 -16.31 -7.25
CA ALA A 39 -8.10 -17.52 -7.23
C ALA A 39 -6.96 -17.45 -8.26
N LYS A 40 -7.23 -16.93 -9.45
CA LYS A 40 -6.21 -16.68 -10.49
C LYS A 40 -5.20 -15.62 -10.07
N THR A 41 -5.66 -14.50 -9.48
CA THR A 41 -4.73 -13.50 -8.96
C THR A 41 -3.88 -14.04 -7.80
N ASP A 42 -4.42 -14.88 -6.91
CA ASP A 42 -3.65 -15.51 -5.83
C ASP A 42 -2.53 -16.40 -6.41
N ALA A 43 -2.83 -17.18 -7.46
CA ALA A 43 -1.83 -17.97 -8.17
C ALA A 43 -0.76 -17.09 -8.83
N LYS A 44 -1.17 -16.01 -9.51
CA LYS A 44 -0.24 -15.06 -10.15
C LYS A 44 0.68 -14.39 -9.14
N VAL A 45 0.19 -14.05 -7.95
CA VAL A 45 1.03 -13.48 -6.89
C VAL A 45 2.11 -14.47 -6.46
N LYS A 46 1.77 -15.75 -6.27
CA LYS A 46 2.75 -16.79 -5.92
C LYS A 46 3.80 -17.00 -7.01
N GLU A 47 3.40 -16.93 -8.28
CA GLU A 47 4.30 -17.02 -9.43
C GLU A 47 5.31 -15.85 -9.46
N LEU A 48 4.85 -14.62 -9.21
CA LEU A 48 5.70 -13.43 -9.27
C LEU A 48 6.57 -13.21 -8.03
N ILE A 49 6.19 -13.82 -6.90
CA ILE A 49 6.90 -13.73 -5.62
C ILE A 49 7.13 -15.16 -5.09
N PRO A 50 7.96 -15.99 -5.77
CA PRO A 50 8.09 -17.41 -5.46
C PRO A 50 8.79 -17.68 -4.12
N ASP A 51 9.74 -16.82 -3.74
CA ASP A 51 10.63 -17.04 -2.58
C ASP A 51 10.10 -16.42 -1.28
N ASN A 52 8.78 -16.33 -1.11
CA ASN A 52 8.15 -15.75 0.09
C ASN A 52 7.17 -16.74 0.74
N PRO A 53 7.65 -17.68 1.57
CA PRO A 53 6.80 -18.71 2.18
C PRO A 53 5.73 -18.12 3.11
N HIS A 54 5.99 -16.99 3.75
CA HIS A 54 5.01 -16.29 4.59
C HIS A 54 3.85 -15.75 3.76
N LEU A 55 4.13 -15.13 2.62
CA LEU A 55 3.12 -14.65 1.69
C LEU A 55 2.30 -15.81 1.11
N HIS A 56 2.95 -16.91 0.73
CA HIS A 56 2.25 -18.07 0.18
C HIS A 56 1.29 -18.68 1.21
N ARG A 57 1.77 -18.87 2.44
CA ARG A 57 0.94 -19.32 3.57
C ARG A 57 -0.21 -18.35 3.84
N TRP A 58 0.02 -17.04 3.75
CA TRP A 58 -1.03 -16.04 3.88
C TRP A 58 -2.14 -16.26 2.84
N LEU A 59 -1.79 -16.42 1.56
CA LEU A 59 -2.76 -16.66 0.49
C LEU A 59 -3.51 -17.99 0.68
N ASP A 60 -2.82 -19.06 1.09
CA ASP A 60 -3.45 -20.35 1.39
C ASP A 60 -4.47 -20.25 2.52
N MET A 61 -4.10 -19.62 3.63
CA MET A 61 -5.02 -19.39 4.74
C MET A 61 -6.17 -18.47 4.33
N ALA A 62 -5.91 -17.45 3.51
CA ALA A 62 -6.93 -16.53 3.06
C ALA A 62 -7.95 -17.21 2.12
N ALA A 63 -7.51 -18.17 1.29
CA ALA A 63 -8.41 -19.00 0.48
C ALA A 63 -9.22 -19.99 1.31
N GLU A 64 -8.63 -20.58 2.35
CA GLU A 64 -9.29 -21.58 3.19
C GLU A 64 -10.25 -20.96 4.23
N LYS A 65 -9.85 -19.83 4.83
CA LYS A 65 -10.49 -19.29 6.04
C LYS A 65 -11.35 -18.04 5.79
N ILE A 66 -11.11 -17.27 4.72
CA ILE A 66 -11.83 -16.01 4.49
C ILE A 66 -12.93 -16.21 3.47
N LYS A 67 -14.18 -15.98 3.91
CA LYS A 67 -15.34 -15.94 3.02
C LYS A 67 -15.48 -14.55 2.41
N PHE A 68 -15.71 -14.47 1.10
CA PHE A 68 -15.94 -13.20 0.42
C PHE A 68 -17.22 -12.50 0.90
N GLN A 69 -17.21 -11.17 0.82
CA GLN A 69 -18.34 -10.29 1.15
C GLN A 69 -18.52 -9.27 0.03
N GLY A 70 -19.67 -9.29 -0.66
CA GLY A 70 -19.87 -8.46 -1.85
C GLY A 70 -18.99 -8.95 -3.01
N LEU A 71 -18.29 -8.02 -3.69
CA LEU A 71 -17.32 -8.40 -4.73
C LEU A 71 -16.18 -9.22 -4.10
N PRO A 72 -15.78 -10.36 -4.70
CA PRO A 72 -14.59 -11.09 -4.28
C PRO A 72 -13.38 -10.16 -4.28
N ALA A 73 -12.67 -10.14 -3.14
CA ALA A 73 -11.55 -9.26 -2.90
C ALA A 73 -10.47 -9.94 -2.07
N ARG A 74 -9.23 -9.52 -2.27
CA ARG A 74 -8.07 -10.05 -1.55
C ARG A 74 -7.26 -8.91 -0.97
N ILE A 75 -6.84 -9.11 0.27
CA ILE A 75 -5.81 -8.31 0.94
C ILE A 75 -4.50 -9.12 0.92
N CYS A 76 -3.39 -8.50 0.55
CA CYS A 76 -2.08 -9.12 0.53
C CYS A 76 -1.03 -8.02 0.76
N TRP A 77 -0.30 -8.10 1.87
CA TRP A 77 0.66 -7.07 2.21
C TRP A 77 1.93 -7.20 1.36
N VAL A 78 2.17 -6.21 0.50
CA VAL A 78 3.32 -6.15 -0.41
C VAL A 78 3.90 -4.74 -0.46
N GLY A 79 5.20 -4.67 -0.75
CA GLY A 79 6.02 -3.45 -0.64
C GLY A 79 6.33 -2.74 -1.95
N LEU A 80 7.21 -1.75 -1.84
CA LEU A 80 7.74 -1.02 -2.99
C LEU A 80 8.44 -1.97 -3.97
N GLY A 81 8.04 -1.89 -5.24
CA GLY A 81 8.56 -2.72 -6.33
C GLY A 81 7.80 -4.02 -6.56
N ASP A 82 6.95 -4.47 -5.63
CA ASP A 82 6.05 -5.62 -5.88
C ASP A 82 4.63 -5.16 -6.25
N ARG A 83 4.17 -4.02 -5.71
CA ARG A 83 2.83 -3.47 -6.02
C ARG A 83 2.65 -3.19 -7.51
N ASP A 84 3.62 -2.54 -8.15
CA ASP A 84 3.60 -2.23 -9.58
C ASP A 84 3.72 -3.49 -10.45
N ARG A 85 4.60 -4.43 -10.10
CA ARG A 85 4.73 -5.73 -10.79
C ARG A 85 3.40 -6.49 -10.78
N LEU A 86 2.75 -6.59 -9.61
CA LEU A 86 1.45 -7.24 -9.47
C LEU A 86 0.36 -6.51 -10.25
N GLY A 87 0.28 -5.18 -10.14
CA GLY A 87 -0.74 -4.42 -10.86
C GLY A 87 -0.61 -4.52 -12.38
N LEU A 88 0.62 -4.49 -12.91
CA LEU A 88 0.88 -4.68 -14.33
C LEU A 88 0.48 -6.08 -14.79
N ALA A 89 0.82 -7.12 -14.01
CA ALA A 89 0.42 -8.49 -14.32
C ALA A 89 -1.10 -8.66 -14.28
N PHE A 90 -1.80 -8.11 -13.28
CA PHE A 90 -3.26 -8.16 -13.24
C PHE A 90 -3.89 -7.44 -14.43
N ASN A 91 -3.34 -6.30 -14.84
CA ASN A 91 -3.80 -5.61 -16.05
C ASN A 91 -3.59 -6.45 -17.31
N GLU A 92 -2.47 -7.16 -17.43
CA GLU A 92 -2.23 -8.10 -18.54
C GLU A 92 -3.22 -9.27 -18.52
N MET A 93 -3.53 -9.84 -17.34
CA MET A 93 -4.53 -10.89 -17.20
C MET A 93 -5.95 -10.43 -17.57
N VAL A 94 -6.27 -9.15 -17.38
CA VAL A 94 -7.52 -8.56 -17.91
C VAL A 94 -7.44 -8.44 -19.43
N ALA A 95 -6.32 -7.97 -19.96
CA ALA A 95 -6.12 -7.76 -21.40
C ALA A 95 -6.21 -9.05 -22.21
N ASN A 96 -5.68 -10.15 -21.67
CA ASN A 96 -5.65 -11.46 -22.33
C ASN A 96 -6.89 -12.34 -22.03
N GLY A 97 -7.82 -11.86 -21.19
CA GLY A 97 -9.06 -12.56 -20.84
C GLY A 97 -8.91 -13.69 -19.80
N GLU A 98 -7.76 -13.82 -19.16
CA GLU A 98 -7.57 -14.73 -18.02
C GLU A 98 -8.47 -14.31 -16.84
N LEU A 99 -8.59 -13.01 -16.59
CA LEU A 99 -9.60 -12.43 -15.69
C LEU A 99 -10.84 -12.00 -16.48
N LYS A 100 -12.02 -12.28 -15.92
CA LYS A 100 -13.32 -12.12 -16.62
C LYS A 100 -13.74 -10.66 -16.80
N ALA A 101 -13.24 -9.75 -15.97
CA ALA A 101 -13.53 -8.33 -16.02
C ALA A 101 -12.36 -7.52 -15.41
N PRO A 102 -12.37 -6.18 -15.55
CA PRO A 102 -11.41 -5.33 -14.86
C PRO A 102 -11.34 -5.58 -13.35
N VAL A 103 -10.18 -5.32 -12.77
CA VAL A 103 -9.97 -5.37 -11.31
C VAL A 103 -9.64 -3.99 -10.78
N VAL A 104 -10.10 -3.67 -9.57
CA VAL A 104 -9.70 -2.46 -8.86
C VAL A 104 -8.60 -2.80 -7.88
N ILE A 105 -7.54 -2.00 -7.86
CA ILE A 105 -6.42 -2.10 -6.92
C ILE A 105 -6.42 -0.87 -6.02
N GLY A 106 -6.36 -1.07 -4.72
CA GLY A 106 -6.26 0.01 -3.74
C GLY A 106 -5.64 -0.45 -2.44
N ARG A 107 -5.96 0.27 -1.37
CA ARG A 107 -5.47 -0.01 -0.01
C ARG A 107 -6.35 0.68 1.03
N ASP A 108 -6.05 0.41 2.29
CA ASP A 108 -6.49 1.30 3.37
C ASP A 108 -5.79 2.67 3.25
N HIS A 109 -6.32 3.67 3.95
CA HIS A 109 -5.62 4.93 4.21
C HIS A 109 -4.49 4.75 5.25
N LEU A 110 -4.53 3.68 6.05
CA LEU A 110 -3.38 3.20 6.82
C LEU A 110 -2.38 2.57 5.86
N ASP A 111 -1.32 3.30 5.52
CA ASP A 111 -0.19 2.80 4.76
C ASP A 111 1.04 3.68 5.01
N SER A 112 2.22 3.18 4.66
CA SER A 112 3.53 3.76 4.92
C SER A 112 3.66 5.27 4.62
N GLY A 113 3.07 5.75 3.53
CA GLY A 113 3.19 7.15 3.08
C GLY A 113 1.92 7.98 3.19
N SER A 114 0.81 7.40 3.64
CA SER A 114 -0.51 7.98 3.39
C SER A 114 -1.25 8.47 4.64
N VAL A 115 -0.60 8.53 5.79
CA VAL A 115 -1.25 8.93 7.05
C VAL A 115 -0.28 9.65 7.99
N ALA A 116 -0.79 10.70 8.64
CA ALA A 116 -0.24 11.29 9.84
C ALA A 116 -1.26 11.09 10.98
N SER A 117 -0.84 10.41 12.04
CA SER A 117 -1.70 9.95 13.15
C SER A 117 -0.83 9.68 14.39
N PRO A 118 -0.58 10.70 15.23
CA PRO A 118 0.39 10.63 16.34
C PRO A 118 0.05 9.60 17.43
N ASN A 119 -1.19 9.14 17.51
CA ASN A 119 -1.62 8.12 18.48
C ASN A 119 -1.77 6.72 17.84
N ARG A 120 -1.26 6.54 16.60
CA ARG A 120 -1.37 5.26 15.89
C ARG A 120 -0.22 5.07 14.90
N GLU A 121 -0.36 5.42 13.62
CA GLU A 121 0.62 5.09 12.59
C GLU A 121 1.95 5.83 12.71
N THR A 122 1.90 7.09 13.14
CA THR A 122 3.08 7.96 13.27
C THR A 122 3.42 8.22 14.74
N GLU A 123 2.96 7.36 15.65
CA GLU A 123 3.29 7.44 17.07
C GLU A 123 4.78 7.16 17.32
N ALA A 124 5.49 8.07 17.99
CA ALA A 124 6.89 7.95 18.32
C ALA A 124 7.76 7.74 17.06
N MET A 125 7.67 8.64 16.09
CA MET A 125 8.64 8.70 14.99
C MET A 125 10.05 8.96 15.57
N ALA A 126 11.09 8.40 14.95
CA ALA A 126 12.45 8.45 15.49
C ALA A 126 13.00 9.89 15.63
N ASP A 127 12.52 10.80 14.77
CA ASP A 127 12.87 12.22 14.74
C ASP A 127 11.82 13.12 15.44
N GLY A 128 10.75 12.54 16.00
CA GLY A 128 9.64 13.28 16.61
C GLY A 128 8.68 13.94 15.63
N SER A 129 8.72 13.59 14.33
CA SER A 129 7.84 14.14 13.28
C SER A 129 6.40 13.62 13.30
N ASP A 130 5.93 13.09 14.43
CA ASP A 130 4.66 12.38 14.61
C ASP A 130 3.46 13.12 13.99
N ALA A 131 3.38 14.43 14.19
CA ALA A 131 2.25 15.28 13.81
C ALA A 131 2.37 15.95 12.43
N VAL A 132 3.47 15.72 11.69
CA VAL A 132 3.67 16.32 10.38
C VAL A 132 2.71 15.70 9.36
N SER A 133 1.74 16.49 8.88
CA SER A 133 0.68 16.05 7.97
C SER A 133 0.86 16.45 6.51
N ASP A 134 2.03 16.98 6.14
CA ASP A 134 2.38 17.24 4.74
C ASP A 134 2.42 15.95 3.91
N TRP A 135 2.93 14.86 4.49
CA TRP A 135 3.10 13.58 3.82
C TRP A 135 1.81 12.98 3.22
N PRO A 136 0.70 12.82 3.95
CA PRO A 136 -0.55 12.34 3.35
C PRO A 136 -1.09 13.32 2.29
N MET A 137 -0.87 14.63 2.42
CA MET A 137 -1.28 15.59 1.37
C MET A 137 -0.46 15.40 0.10
N LEU A 138 0.86 15.25 0.21
CA LEU A 138 1.76 14.96 -0.89
C LEU A 138 1.46 13.60 -1.52
N ASN A 139 1.15 12.57 -0.72
CA ASN A 139 0.73 11.27 -1.23
C ASN A 139 -0.52 11.38 -2.11
N ALA A 140 -1.54 12.12 -1.68
CA ALA A 140 -2.74 12.36 -2.49
C ALA A 140 -2.41 13.11 -3.79
N LEU A 141 -1.69 14.23 -3.69
CA LEU A 141 -1.32 15.04 -4.86
C LEU A 141 -0.50 14.24 -5.88
N LEU A 142 0.46 13.44 -5.41
CA LEU A 142 1.29 12.62 -6.26
C LEU A 142 0.50 11.46 -6.89
N ASN A 143 -0.44 10.84 -6.17
CA ASN A 143 -1.33 9.84 -6.75
C ASN A 143 -2.23 10.44 -7.83
N THR A 144 -2.73 11.66 -7.64
CA THR A 144 -3.47 12.41 -8.65
C THR A 144 -2.59 12.67 -9.88
N ALA A 145 -1.38 13.17 -9.69
CA ALA A 145 -0.43 13.43 -10.79
C ALA A 145 0.02 12.15 -11.52
N SER A 146 0.12 11.03 -10.80
CA SER A 146 0.56 9.74 -11.33
C SER A 146 -0.51 9.08 -12.20
N GLY A 147 -1.79 9.37 -11.91
CA GLY A 147 -2.95 8.90 -12.67
C GLY A 147 -3.75 7.80 -11.97
N ALA A 148 -3.89 7.85 -10.64
CA ALA A 148 -4.88 7.01 -9.95
C ALA A 148 -6.29 7.27 -10.49
N THR A 149 -7.17 6.26 -10.48
CA THR A 149 -8.55 6.42 -10.98
C THR A 149 -9.36 7.31 -10.04
N TRP A 150 -9.17 7.18 -8.73
CA TRP A 150 -9.62 8.18 -7.77
C TRP A 150 -8.66 8.29 -6.59
N VAL A 151 -8.69 9.48 -5.99
CA VAL A 151 -7.87 9.85 -4.84
C VAL A 151 -8.79 10.52 -3.82
N SER A 152 -8.54 10.27 -2.54
CA SER A 152 -9.29 10.83 -1.42
C SER A 152 -8.35 11.42 -0.38
N LEU A 153 -8.78 12.52 0.24
CA LEU A 153 -8.15 13.11 1.42
C LEU A 153 -9.20 13.20 2.52
N HIS A 154 -8.94 12.51 3.64
CA HIS A 154 -9.86 12.40 4.76
C HIS A 154 -9.19 12.84 6.06
N HIS A 155 -10.03 13.13 7.06
CA HIS A 155 -9.62 13.55 8.38
C HIS A 155 -10.32 12.69 9.45
N GLY A 156 -9.58 12.31 10.49
CA GLY A 156 -10.08 11.67 11.71
C GLY A 156 -10.51 10.21 11.57
N GLY A 157 -10.16 9.53 10.48
CA GLY A 157 -10.39 8.10 10.35
C GLY A 157 -9.58 7.31 11.37
N GLY A 158 -10.22 6.29 11.95
CA GLY A 158 -9.62 5.42 12.97
C GLY A 158 -9.56 6.01 14.37
N VAL A 159 -8.92 7.18 14.53
CA VAL A 159 -8.61 7.80 15.83
C VAL A 159 -9.54 8.97 16.20
N GLY A 160 -10.48 9.33 15.33
CA GLY A 160 -11.46 10.38 15.59
C GLY A 160 -11.00 11.79 15.17
N MET A 161 -11.93 12.74 15.23
CA MET A 161 -11.69 14.13 14.81
C MET A 161 -10.50 14.76 15.54
N GLY A 162 -9.61 15.41 14.79
CA GLY A 162 -8.44 16.13 15.30
C GLY A 162 -7.18 15.28 15.40
N PHE A 163 -7.26 13.95 15.21
CA PHE A 163 -6.14 13.05 15.51
C PHE A 163 -5.49 12.40 14.29
N SER A 164 -6.06 12.54 13.09
CA SER A 164 -5.42 12.01 11.87
C SER A 164 -5.78 12.78 10.60
N GLN A 165 -4.83 12.82 9.67
CA GLN A 165 -5.02 13.23 8.28
C GLN A 165 -4.44 12.14 7.38
N HIS A 166 -5.19 11.71 6.36
CA HIS A 166 -4.78 10.56 5.57
C HIS A 166 -5.38 10.50 4.17
N ALA A 167 -4.62 9.91 3.24
CA ALA A 167 -4.93 9.81 1.83
C ALA A 167 -5.25 8.38 1.39
N GLY A 168 -6.21 8.26 0.49
CA GLY A 168 -6.57 7.02 -0.18
C GLY A 168 -6.33 7.14 -1.68
N MET A 169 -6.05 6.01 -2.30
CA MET A 169 -5.91 5.90 -3.75
C MET A 169 -6.49 4.58 -4.20
N VAL A 170 -7.06 4.57 -5.41
CA VAL A 170 -7.45 3.35 -6.11
C VAL A 170 -7.19 3.54 -7.60
N ILE A 171 -6.77 2.47 -8.26
CA ILE A 171 -6.52 2.41 -9.69
C ILE A 171 -7.21 1.19 -10.32
N VAL A 172 -7.85 1.40 -11.47
CA VAL A 172 -8.49 0.34 -12.25
C VAL A 172 -7.47 -0.28 -13.21
N CYS A 173 -7.43 -1.61 -13.23
CA CYS A 173 -6.74 -2.41 -14.24
C CYS A 173 -7.79 -2.87 -15.25
N ASP A 174 -7.90 -2.15 -16.38
CA ASP A 174 -8.91 -2.38 -17.42
C ASP A 174 -8.35 -3.10 -18.65
N GLY A 175 -7.10 -3.56 -18.61
CA GLY A 175 -6.43 -4.25 -19.71
C GLY A 175 -5.82 -3.32 -20.76
N THR A 176 -5.99 -2.01 -20.66
CA THR A 176 -5.47 -1.07 -21.66
C THR A 176 -3.99 -0.74 -21.42
N GLU A 177 -3.27 -0.42 -22.50
CA GLU A 177 -1.91 0.14 -22.41
C GLU A 177 -1.88 1.47 -21.64
N ALA A 178 -2.95 2.24 -21.74
CA ALA A 178 -3.09 3.50 -21.01
C ALA A 178 -3.15 3.26 -19.49
N ALA A 179 -3.88 2.22 -19.05
CA ALA A 179 -3.89 1.79 -17.65
C ALA A 179 -2.52 1.26 -17.23
N ALA A 180 -1.84 0.44 -18.04
CA ALA A 180 -0.50 -0.06 -17.72
C ALA A 180 0.49 1.08 -17.39
N LYS A 181 0.49 2.16 -18.20
CA LYS A 181 1.33 3.35 -17.93
C LYS A 181 0.98 4.04 -16.61
N ARG A 182 -0.31 4.16 -16.27
CA ARG A 182 -0.75 4.75 -15.00
C ARG A 182 -0.39 3.85 -13.82
N ILE A 183 -0.66 2.55 -13.91
CA ILE A 183 -0.37 1.54 -12.90
C ILE A 183 1.11 1.53 -12.54
N GLY A 184 2.00 1.48 -13.54
CA GLY A 184 3.44 1.46 -13.32
C GLY A 184 3.96 2.69 -12.55
N ARG A 185 3.37 3.88 -12.78
CA ARG A 185 3.73 5.09 -12.01
C ARG A 185 3.08 5.10 -10.63
N VAL A 186 1.78 4.86 -10.58
CA VAL A 186 0.96 5.01 -9.38
C VAL A 186 1.38 3.99 -8.31
N LEU A 187 1.52 2.72 -8.68
CA LEU A 187 1.88 1.65 -7.73
C LEU A 187 3.37 1.61 -7.40
N TRP A 188 4.20 2.40 -8.11
CA TRP A 188 5.56 2.72 -7.69
C TRP A 188 5.57 3.90 -6.71
N ASN A 189 4.99 5.03 -7.12
CA ASN A 189 5.02 6.28 -6.38
C ASN A 189 4.30 6.19 -5.04
N ASP A 190 3.15 5.53 -4.97
CA ASP A 190 2.37 5.41 -3.73
C ASP A 190 3.17 4.79 -2.57
N PRO A 191 3.70 3.55 -2.66
CA PRO A 191 4.56 3.00 -1.62
C PRO A 191 5.93 3.72 -1.52
N ALA A 192 6.46 4.30 -2.61
CA ALA A 192 7.70 5.05 -2.57
C ALA A 192 7.60 6.31 -1.69
N THR A 193 6.44 6.97 -1.64
CA THR A 193 6.24 8.09 -0.69
C THR A 193 6.36 7.65 0.77
N GLY A 194 5.98 6.40 1.08
CA GLY A 194 6.15 5.83 2.41
C GLY A 194 7.61 5.55 2.74
N VAL A 195 8.36 4.98 1.81
CA VAL A 195 9.81 4.80 1.96
C VAL A 195 10.49 6.16 2.12
N MET A 196 10.20 7.14 1.25
CA MET A 196 10.69 8.52 1.35
C MET A 196 10.43 9.13 2.73
N ARG A 197 9.20 9.05 3.24
CA ARG A 197 8.83 9.60 4.55
C ARG A 197 9.64 8.98 5.70
N HIS A 198 9.83 7.66 5.68
CA HIS A 198 10.57 6.97 6.74
C HIS A 198 12.08 7.14 6.60
N VAL A 199 12.59 7.33 5.39
CA VAL A 199 13.95 7.78 5.14
C VAL A 199 14.18 9.15 5.77
N ASP A 200 13.27 10.09 5.52
CA ASP A 200 13.35 11.46 6.06
C ASP A 200 13.39 11.48 7.59
N ALA A 201 12.56 10.62 8.22
CA ALA A 201 12.55 10.45 9.68
C ALA A 201 13.74 9.66 10.26
N GLY A 202 14.72 9.28 9.42
CA GLY A 202 15.99 8.67 9.87
C GLY A 202 15.98 7.15 10.05
N TYR A 203 15.02 6.41 9.51
CA TYR A 203 15.01 4.94 9.61
C TYR A 203 15.97 4.28 8.62
N GLU A 204 16.99 3.57 9.11
CA GLU A 204 18.02 2.92 8.25
C GLU A 204 17.43 1.88 7.30
N ILE A 205 16.43 1.11 7.75
CA ILE A 205 15.72 0.13 6.90
C ILE A 205 15.10 0.81 5.67
N ALA A 206 14.60 2.03 5.84
CA ALA A 206 14.01 2.79 4.75
C ALA A 206 15.11 3.33 3.81
N VAL A 207 16.26 3.76 4.35
CA VAL A 207 17.42 4.20 3.57
C VAL A 207 17.96 3.06 2.71
N GLU A 208 18.08 1.86 3.26
CA GLU A 208 18.44 0.65 2.52
C GLU A 208 17.44 0.37 1.40
N CYS A 209 16.14 0.37 1.71
CA CYS A 209 15.11 0.16 0.70
C CYS A 209 15.14 1.21 -0.43
N ALA A 210 15.36 2.49 -0.10
CA ALA A 210 15.47 3.56 -1.08
C ALA A 210 16.67 3.37 -2.03
N LYS A 211 17.82 2.95 -1.49
CA LYS A 211 19.02 2.64 -2.29
C LYS A 211 18.80 1.41 -3.17
N GLU A 212 18.25 0.33 -2.62
CA GLU A 212 17.94 -0.90 -3.36
C GLU A 212 16.97 -0.66 -4.53
N LYS A 213 16.02 0.25 -4.34
CA LYS A 213 14.99 0.57 -5.34
C LYS A 213 15.35 1.78 -6.21
N GLY A 214 16.51 2.40 -5.99
CA GLY A 214 16.99 3.54 -6.77
C GLY A 214 16.06 4.76 -6.70
N LEU A 215 15.53 5.07 -5.51
CA LEU A 215 14.71 6.26 -5.33
C LEU A 215 15.55 7.53 -5.45
N ASP A 216 15.02 8.50 -6.21
CA ASP A 216 15.57 9.86 -6.30
C ASP A 216 15.09 10.67 -5.09
N LEU A 217 15.96 10.80 -4.09
CA LEU A 217 15.74 11.50 -2.83
C LEU A 217 16.82 12.59 -2.73
N PRO A 218 16.54 13.83 -3.18
CA PRO A 218 17.57 14.86 -3.41
C PRO A 218 18.50 15.17 -2.22
N TRP A 219 18.04 14.94 -0.99
CA TRP A 219 18.83 15.21 0.23
C TRP A 219 19.63 13.99 0.74
N ILE A 220 19.51 12.82 0.10
CA ILE A 220 20.12 11.56 0.56
C ILE A 220 20.83 10.80 -0.57
N THR A 221 20.26 10.78 -1.78
CA THR A 221 20.86 10.13 -2.96
C THR A 221 21.41 11.12 -3.99
N GLY A 222 21.18 12.42 -3.77
CA GLY A 222 21.70 13.54 -4.57
C GLY A 222 23.02 14.12 -4.09
#